data_AF-A0A6G4ECE4-F1
#
_entry.id   AF-A0A6G4ECE4-F1
#
_cell.length_a   1.000
_cell.length_b   1.000
_cell.length_c   1.000
_cell.angle_alpha   90.00
_cell.angle_beta   90.00
_cell.angle_gamma   90.00
#
_symmetry.space_group_name_H-M   'P 1'
#
loop_
_entity.id
_entity.type
_entity.pdbx_description
1 polymer ?
#
loop_
_entity_poly.entity_id
_entity_poly.type
_entity_poly.pdbx_seq_one_letter_code
_entity_poly.pdbx_strand_id
1 'polypeptide(L)'
;MNKGKKVILLALVICLLGGIGIYKYLDTNYKNDFTISDVKWDGETRWWTENSSRNEYNIKFKHFNGKGIKKITSKKSSYDIKINSKIESGDLNIKIYDGQKTLFNKNGTLDETIRISNTDNKDVKIEITGKEAKGGYFKLKVM
;
A
#
# COMPACT_ATOMS: atom_id res chain seq x y z
N MET A 1 -12.43 42.41 21.21
CA MET A 1 -11.26 41.65 20.70
C MET A 1 -10.37 42.61 19.91
N ASN A 2 -9.14 42.84 20.36
CA ASN A 2 -8.26 43.94 19.90
C ASN A 2 -7.80 43.73 18.44
N LYS A 3 -7.68 44.81 17.65
CA LYS A 3 -7.46 44.76 16.18
C LYS A 3 -6.27 43.87 15.77
N GLY A 4 -5.19 43.85 16.56
CA GLY A 4 -4.02 43.00 16.32
C GLY A 4 -4.27 41.48 16.40
N LYS A 5 -5.22 41.04 17.24
CA LYS A 5 -5.56 39.60 17.35
C LYS A 5 -6.29 39.07 16.12
N LYS A 6 -7.00 39.93 15.38
CA LYS A 6 -7.71 39.54 14.14
C LYS A 6 -6.75 39.31 12.97
N VAL A 7 -5.66 40.09 12.89
CA VAL A 7 -4.66 39.98 11.80
C VAL A 7 -3.85 38.69 11.92
N ILE A 8 -3.45 38.31 13.14
CA ILE A 8 -2.71 37.07 13.40
C ILE A 8 -3.56 35.84 13.10
N LEU A 9 -4.85 35.86 13.46
CA LEU A 9 -5.77 34.77 13.17
C LEU A 9 -6.00 34.60 11.66
N LEU A 10 -6.09 35.71 10.91
CA LEU A 10 -6.25 35.68 9.46
C LEU A 10 -5.01 35.10 8.75
N ALA A 11 -3.80 35.49 9.19
CA ALA A 11 -2.55 34.98 8.65
C ALA A 11 -2.37 33.47 8.90
N LEU A 12 -2.74 32.98 10.09
CA LEU A 12 -2.71 31.55 10.42
C LEU A 12 -3.66 30.72 9.54
N VAL A 13 -4.87 31.24 9.27
CA VAL A 13 -5.85 30.57 8.41
C VAL A 13 -5.37 30.51 6.96
N ILE A 14 -4.73 31.57 6.44
CA ILE A 14 -4.18 31.59 5.08
C ILE A 14 -3.00 30.62 4.93
N CYS A 15 -2.11 30.52 5.93
CA CYS A 15 -1.03 29.53 5.91
C CYS A 15 -1.54 28.08 5.94
N LEU A 16 -2.58 27.80 6.74
CA LEU A 16 -3.21 26.47 6.78
C LEU A 16 -3.89 26.12 5.47
N LEU A 17 -4.63 27.05 4.86
CA LEU A 17 -5.32 26.82 3.58
C LEU A 17 -4.33 26.72 2.40
N GLY A 18 -3.27 27.54 2.40
CA GLY A 18 -2.20 27.48 1.39
C GLY A 18 -1.41 26.18 1.44
N GLY A 19 -1.10 25.68 2.66
CA GLY A 19 -0.43 24.39 2.84
C GLY A 19 -1.25 23.20 2.33
N ILE A 20 -2.56 23.19 2.60
CA ILE A 20 -3.47 22.12 2.13
C ILE A 20 -3.62 22.16 0.60
N GLY A 21 -3.72 23.36 0.01
CA GLY A 21 -3.84 23.55 -1.44
C GLY A 21 -2.61 23.09 -2.21
N ILE A 22 -1.40 23.39 -1.73
CA ILE A 22 -0.13 23.00 -2.38
C ILE A 22 0.11 21.48 -2.24
N TYR A 23 -0.23 20.87 -1.10
CA TYR A 23 -0.07 19.42 -0.90
C TYR A 23 -0.95 18.62 -1.87
N LYS A 24 -2.21 19.04 -2.07
CA LYS A 24 -3.08 18.43 -3.10
C LYS A 24 -2.57 18.68 -4.52
N TYR A 25 -2.07 19.87 -4.85
CA TYR A 25 -1.64 20.20 -6.21
C TYR A 25 -0.36 19.47 -6.66
N LEU A 26 0.56 19.20 -5.72
CA LEU A 26 1.79 18.44 -6.01
C LEU A 26 1.56 16.93 -6.15
N ASP A 27 0.55 16.37 -5.45
CA ASP A 27 0.19 14.96 -5.58
C ASP A 27 -0.47 14.66 -6.96
N THR A 28 -1.25 15.59 -7.50
CA THR A 28 -1.97 15.41 -8.77
C THR A 28 -1.11 15.52 -10.04
N ASN A 29 0.07 16.18 -9.98
CA ASN A 29 0.85 16.52 -11.18
C ASN A 29 1.97 15.54 -11.54
N TYR A 30 2.26 14.54 -10.71
CA TYR A 30 3.13 13.44 -11.12
C TYR A 30 2.29 12.34 -11.76
N LYS A 31 2.55 12.06 -13.04
CA LYS A 31 1.97 10.96 -13.81
C LYS A 31 2.29 9.62 -13.13
N ASN A 32 1.51 9.23 -12.13
CA ASN A 32 1.64 7.93 -11.51
C ASN A 32 0.95 6.91 -12.42
N ASP A 33 1.74 5.96 -12.90
CA ASP A 33 1.28 4.85 -13.73
C ASP A 33 0.55 3.78 -12.89
N PHE A 34 0.60 3.87 -11.56
CA PHE A 34 0.08 2.87 -10.64
C PHE A 34 -0.68 3.50 -9.48
N THR A 35 -1.66 2.76 -8.97
CA THR A 35 -2.36 3.05 -7.72
C THR A 35 -2.60 1.75 -6.98
N ILE A 36 -2.33 1.74 -5.68
CA ILE A 36 -2.65 0.63 -4.78
C ILE A 36 -3.74 1.11 -3.83
N SER A 37 -4.89 0.43 -3.82
CA SER A 37 -6.05 0.80 -3.01
C SER A 37 -6.55 -0.35 -2.15
N ASP A 38 -7.12 -0.03 -0.99
CA ASP A 38 -7.76 -1.01 -0.12
C ASP A 38 -9.01 -1.63 -0.75
N VAL A 39 -9.19 -2.93 -0.53
CA VAL A 39 -10.39 -3.67 -0.95
C VAL A 39 -11.09 -4.28 0.25
N LYS A 40 -10.35 -5.05 1.06
CA LYS A 40 -10.88 -5.71 2.24
C LYS A 40 -9.80 -5.86 3.30
N TRP A 41 -10.18 -5.65 4.54
CA TRP A 41 -9.34 -5.92 5.71
C TRP A 41 -10.15 -6.70 6.73
N ASP A 42 -9.57 -7.79 7.23
CA ASP A 42 -10.14 -8.60 8.29
C ASP A 42 -9.00 -9.30 9.04
N GLY A 43 -8.58 -8.78 10.19
CA GLY A 43 -7.50 -9.39 10.96
C GLY A 43 -7.17 -8.69 12.27
N GLU A 44 -6.66 -9.46 13.21
CA GLU A 44 -6.04 -8.99 14.43
C GLU A 44 -4.57 -8.67 14.15
N THR A 45 -4.13 -7.47 14.55
CA THR A 45 -2.74 -7.07 14.42
C THR A 45 -2.21 -6.40 15.67
N ARG A 46 -0.90 -6.51 15.89
CA ARG A 46 -0.18 -5.75 16.93
C ARG A 46 1.05 -5.09 16.34
N TRP A 47 1.23 -3.82 16.70
CA TRP A 47 2.29 -2.95 16.18
C TRP A 47 2.33 -2.94 14.66
N TRP A 48 1.13 -2.85 14.06
CA TRP A 48 0.95 -2.70 12.62
C TRP A 48 1.35 -1.30 12.20
N THR A 49 2.30 -1.24 11.26
CA THR A 49 2.62 -0.01 10.56
C THR A 49 2.48 -0.29 9.07
N GLU A 50 1.74 0.59 8.41
CA GLU A 50 1.56 0.54 6.97
C GLU A 50 2.03 1.86 6.38
N ASN A 51 2.90 1.75 5.38
CA ASN A 51 3.31 2.86 4.55
C ASN A 51 3.06 2.47 3.09
N SER A 52 1.87 2.83 2.62
CA SER A 52 1.45 2.65 1.24
C SER A 52 1.55 3.99 0.53
N SER A 53 2.41 4.08 -0.48
CA SER A 53 2.51 5.29 -1.29
C SER A 53 2.69 4.93 -2.76
N ARG A 54 1.79 5.45 -3.61
CA ARG A 54 1.82 5.34 -5.08
C ARG A 54 1.89 3.88 -5.58
N ASN A 55 3.09 3.38 -5.81
CA ASN A 55 3.41 2.05 -6.33
C ASN A 55 4.02 1.12 -5.28
N GLU A 56 4.12 1.54 -4.02
CA GLU A 56 4.67 0.77 -2.92
C GLU A 56 3.61 0.45 -1.88
N TYR A 57 3.65 -0.78 -1.36
CA TYR A 57 2.88 -1.24 -0.23
C TYR A 57 3.82 -1.92 0.77
N ASN A 58 4.08 -1.23 1.88
CA ASN A 58 5.03 -1.70 2.88
C ASN A 58 4.32 -1.84 4.24
N ILE A 59 4.45 -3.02 4.86
CA ILE A 59 3.93 -3.31 6.19
C ILE A 59 5.04 -3.81 7.10
N LYS A 60 4.92 -3.51 8.40
CA LYS A 60 5.65 -4.17 9.47
C LYS A 60 4.68 -4.48 10.60
N PHE A 61 4.87 -5.62 11.26
CA PHE A 61 3.99 -6.07 12.32
C PHE A 61 4.75 -6.90 13.37
N LYS A 62 4.32 -6.82 14.62
CA LYS A 62 4.77 -7.75 15.67
C LYS A 62 3.92 -9.02 15.66
N HIS A 63 2.63 -8.90 15.41
CA HIS A 63 1.69 -10.01 15.26
C HIS A 63 0.68 -9.68 14.17
N PHE A 64 0.36 -10.67 13.35
CA PHE A 64 -0.67 -10.61 12.33
C PHE A 64 -1.39 -11.96 12.23
N ASN A 65 -2.69 -11.95 12.53
CA ASN A 65 -3.58 -13.07 12.30
C ASN A 65 -4.84 -12.59 11.57
N GLY A 66 -4.93 -12.89 10.28
CA GLY A 66 -6.01 -12.41 9.43
C GLY A 66 -5.58 -12.22 7.99
N LYS A 67 -6.28 -11.34 7.29
CA LYS A 67 -6.22 -11.16 5.85
C LYS A 67 -6.39 -9.71 5.43
N GLY A 68 -5.50 -9.24 4.57
CA GLY A 68 -5.61 -7.95 3.88
C GLY A 68 -5.62 -8.14 2.37
N ILE A 69 -6.51 -7.43 1.67
CA ILE A 69 -6.61 -7.43 0.21
C ILE A 69 -6.50 -6.00 -0.31
N LYS A 70 -5.55 -5.77 -1.21
CA LYS A 70 -5.39 -4.53 -1.96
C LYS A 70 -5.51 -4.78 -3.46
N LYS A 71 -5.98 -3.78 -4.19
CA LYS A 71 -6.06 -3.77 -5.65
C LYS A 71 -4.95 -2.92 -6.24
N ILE A 72 -4.30 -3.40 -7.29
CA ILE A 72 -3.36 -2.64 -8.11
C ILE A 72 -4.12 -2.20 -9.37
N THR A 73 -4.10 -0.90 -9.63
CA THR A 73 -4.54 -0.34 -10.90
C THR A 73 -3.31 0.21 -11.62
N SER A 74 -3.17 -0.09 -12.91
CA SER A 74 -2.06 0.41 -13.73
C SER A 74 -2.56 1.01 -15.04
N LYS A 75 -1.86 2.05 -15.53
CA LYS A 75 -2.00 2.56 -16.89
C LYS A 75 -1.11 1.82 -17.89
N LYS A 76 -0.09 1.11 -17.41
CA LYS A 76 0.78 0.28 -18.26
C LYS A 76 0.05 -0.99 -18.62
N SER A 77 0.24 -1.50 -19.83
CA SER A 77 -0.33 -2.79 -20.25
C SER A 77 0.30 -3.95 -19.48
N SER A 78 1.57 -3.86 -19.12
CA SER A 78 2.31 -4.89 -18.40
C SER A 78 3.35 -4.24 -17.50
N TYR A 79 3.68 -4.86 -16.37
CA TYR A 79 4.65 -4.36 -15.39
C TYR A 79 5.26 -5.49 -14.56
N ASP A 80 6.21 -5.15 -13.70
CA ASP A 80 6.79 -6.06 -12.71
C ASP A 80 6.33 -5.72 -11.30
N ILE A 81 6.27 -6.72 -10.44
CA ILE A 81 6.02 -6.57 -9.01
C ILE A 81 7.18 -7.22 -8.27
N LYS A 82 7.97 -6.40 -7.55
CA LYS A 82 8.97 -6.89 -6.61
C LYS A 82 8.33 -7.12 -5.25
N ILE A 83 8.56 -8.29 -4.68
CA ILE A 83 8.01 -8.76 -3.41
C ILE A 83 9.18 -9.10 -2.49
N ASN A 84 9.16 -8.56 -1.28
CA ASN A 84 10.15 -8.86 -0.26
C ASN A 84 9.44 -9.03 1.09
N SER A 85 9.63 -10.17 1.74
CA SER A 85 9.02 -10.47 3.03
C SER A 85 9.97 -11.21 3.94
N LYS A 86 9.75 -11.06 5.24
CA LYS A 86 10.41 -11.85 6.28
C LYS A 86 9.44 -12.05 7.43
N ILE A 87 9.50 -13.22 8.06
CA ILE A 87 8.81 -13.53 9.30
C ILE A 87 9.73 -14.31 10.23
N GLU A 88 9.51 -14.18 11.54
CA GLU A 88 10.22 -14.96 12.55
C GLU A 88 9.53 -16.29 12.84
N SER A 89 8.19 -16.29 12.92
CA SER A 89 7.38 -17.50 13.15
C SER A 89 5.94 -17.31 12.68
N GLY A 90 5.19 -18.42 12.61
CA GLY A 90 3.85 -18.49 12.02
C GLY A 90 3.90 -18.53 10.49
N ASP A 91 2.76 -18.28 9.85
CA ASP A 91 2.65 -18.24 8.38
C ASP A 91 2.31 -16.83 7.88
N LEU A 92 3.02 -16.38 6.84
CA LEU A 92 2.70 -15.20 6.07
C LEU A 92 2.58 -15.59 4.60
N ASN A 93 1.36 -15.84 4.15
CA ASN A 93 1.06 -16.16 2.77
C ASN A 93 0.81 -14.89 1.96
N ILE A 94 1.43 -14.81 0.78
CA ILE A 94 1.28 -13.71 -0.18
C ILE A 94 0.77 -14.31 -1.48
N LYS A 95 -0.39 -13.83 -1.91
CA LYS A 95 -1.07 -14.26 -3.13
C LYS A 95 -1.34 -13.08 -4.06
N ILE A 96 -1.05 -13.24 -5.35
CA ILE A 96 -1.38 -12.26 -6.39
C ILE A 96 -2.22 -12.95 -7.46
N TYR A 97 -3.31 -12.31 -7.88
CA TYR A 97 -4.28 -12.86 -8.81
C TYR A 97 -4.96 -11.75 -9.63
N ASP A 98 -5.48 -12.09 -10.81
CA ASP A 98 -6.09 -11.15 -11.78
C ASP A 98 -7.63 -11.23 -11.84
N GLY A 99 -8.24 -11.88 -10.84
CA GLY A 99 -9.67 -12.18 -10.77
C GLY A 99 -10.06 -13.51 -11.43
N GLN A 100 -9.24 -14.07 -12.32
CA GLN A 100 -9.50 -15.35 -12.99
C GLN A 100 -8.57 -16.45 -12.48
N LYS A 101 -7.28 -16.16 -12.37
CA LYS A 101 -6.26 -17.13 -11.99
C LYS A 101 -5.30 -16.56 -10.95
N THR A 102 -4.64 -17.46 -10.25
CA THR A 102 -3.55 -17.11 -9.33
C THR A 102 -2.26 -16.99 -10.12
N LEU A 103 -1.58 -15.85 -10.01
CA LEU A 103 -0.32 -15.56 -10.68
C LEU A 103 0.88 -15.86 -9.78
N PHE A 104 0.70 -15.70 -8.47
CA PHE A 104 1.72 -15.97 -7.46
C PHE A 104 1.06 -16.40 -6.16
N ASN A 105 1.66 -17.37 -5.47
CA ASN A 105 1.21 -17.82 -4.15
C ASN A 105 2.38 -18.50 -3.42
N LYS A 106 2.99 -17.80 -2.46
CA LYS A 106 4.08 -18.35 -1.63
C LYS A 106 3.91 -17.92 -0.17
N ASN A 107 4.49 -18.70 0.73
CA ASN A 107 4.49 -18.45 2.18
C ASN A 107 5.90 -18.07 2.66
N GLY A 108 5.98 -17.21 3.67
CA GLY A 108 7.18 -16.98 4.46
C GLY A 108 8.09 -15.86 3.96
N THR A 109 9.40 -16.10 4.06
CA THR A 109 10.45 -15.15 3.65
C THR A 109 10.66 -15.23 2.15
N LEU A 110 10.52 -14.11 1.46
CA LEU A 110 10.57 -14.02 -0.01
C LEU A 110 11.46 -12.87 -0.45
N ASP A 111 12.14 -13.07 -1.58
CA ASP A 111 12.74 -12.01 -2.40
C ASP A 111 12.54 -12.39 -3.86
N GLU A 112 11.42 -11.95 -4.42
CA GLU A 112 10.90 -12.42 -5.71
C GLU A 112 10.48 -11.24 -6.58
N THR A 113 10.55 -11.39 -7.89
CA THR A 113 9.97 -10.44 -8.83
C THR A 113 9.09 -11.21 -9.80
N ILE A 114 7.84 -10.78 -9.94
CA ILE A 114 6.88 -11.39 -10.88
C ILE A 114 6.51 -10.42 -11.98
N ARG A 115 6.32 -10.96 -13.18
CA ARG A 115 5.86 -10.23 -14.37
C ARG A 115 4.35 -10.31 -14.48
N ILE A 116 3.67 -9.17 -14.51
CA ILE A 116 2.25 -9.07 -14.88
C ILE A 116 2.16 -8.80 -16.38
N SER A 117 1.62 -9.78 -17.11
CA SER A 117 1.42 -9.70 -18.55
C SER A 117 0.23 -8.79 -18.90
N ASN A 118 0.09 -8.47 -20.19
CA ASN A 118 -1.04 -7.67 -20.69
C ASN A 118 -2.40 -8.34 -20.55
N THR A 119 -2.47 -9.67 -20.60
CA THR A 119 -3.71 -10.42 -20.42
C THR A 119 -4.15 -10.46 -18.95
N ASP A 120 -3.19 -10.35 -18.04
CA ASP A 120 -3.38 -10.60 -16.60
C ASP A 120 -3.55 -9.29 -15.80
N ASN A 121 -3.72 -8.14 -16.47
CA ASN A 121 -3.71 -6.81 -15.86
C ASN A 121 -5.11 -6.17 -15.66
N LYS A 122 -6.18 -6.96 -15.72
CA LYS A 122 -7.54 -6.38 -15.64
C LYS A 122 -8.01 -6.11 -14.20
N ASP A 123 -7.73 -7.01 -13.27
CA ASP A 123 -8.16 -6.90 -11.87
C ASP A 123 -7.13 -7.47 -10.89
N VAL A 124 -5.90 -6.95 -10.98
CA VAL A 124 -4.79 -7.45 -10.16
C VAL A 124 -5.01 -7.09 -8.69
N LYS A 125 -5.02 -8.12 -7.85
CA LYS A 125 -5.16 -8.03 -6.40
C LYS A 125 -4.00 -8.71 -5.71
N ILE A 126 -3.60 -8.13 -4.59
CA ILE A 126 -2.64 -8.70 -3.66
C ILE A 126 -3.43 -9.07 -2.40
N GLU A 127 -3.30 -10.32 -1.98
CA GLU A 127 -3.81 -10.80 -0.71
C GLU A 127 -2.62 -11.20 0.17
N ILE A 128 -2.57 -10.63 1.38
CA ILE A 128 -1.67 -11.05 2.44
C ILE A 128 -2.50 -11.76 3.51
N THR A 129 -2.09 -12.96 3.91
CA THR A 129 -2.74 -13.72 4.97
C THR A 129 -1.71 -14.10 6.02
N GLY A 130 -1.91 -13.63 7.25
CA GLY A 130 -1.15 -14.04 8.42
C GLY A 130 -1.90 -15.12 9.20
N LYS A 131 -1.22 -16.19 9.61
CA LYS A 131 -1.73 -17.12 10.61
C LYS A 131 -0.73 -17.18 11.75
N GLU A 132 -1.07 -16.54 12.86
CA GLU A 132 -0.16 -16.36 13.99
C GLU A 132 1.24 -15.85 13.58
N ALA A 133 1.30 -15.02 12.53
CA ALA A 133 2.54 -14.50 11.98
C ALA A 133 3.16 -13.51 12.95
N LYS A 134 4.45 -13.67 13.27
CA LYS A 134 5.15 -12.85 14.28
C LYS A 134 6.45 -12.28 13.75
N GLY A 135 6.77 -11.07 14.21
CA GLY A 135 8.03 -10.39 13.94
C GLY A 135 8.32 -10.23 12.45
N GLY A 136 7.37 -9.67 11.70
CA GLY A 136 7.38 -9.75 10.25
C GLY A 136 7.31 -8.40 9.54
N TYR A 137 7.70 -8.43 8.27
CA TYR A 137 7.43 -7.37 7.32
C TYR A 137 7.07 -7.95 5.96
N PHE A 138 6.35 -7.14 5.19
CA PHE A 138 6.13 -7.38 3.77
C PHE A 138 6.27 -6.06 3.03
N LYS A 139 6.93 -6.10 1.89
CA LYS A 139 7.16 -4.97 1.01
C LYS A 139 6.81 -5.39 -0.39
N LEU A 140 6.07 -4.55 -1.07
CA LEU A 140 5.71 -4.72 -2.47
C LEU A 140 5.97 -3.42 -3.20
N LYS A 141 6.59 -3.52 -4.38
CA LYS A 141 6.83 -2.39 -5.27
C LYS A 141 6.46 -2.77 -6.70
N VAL A 142 5.59 -1.97 -7.31
CA VAL A 142 5.18 -2.11 -8.72
C VAL A 142 6.09 -1.23 -9.60
N MET A 143 6.57 -1.76 -10.73
CA MET A 143 7.60 -1.15 -11.59
C MET A 143 7.16 -1.09 -13.06
#